data_AF-A0A349MB22-F1
#
_entry.id   AF-A0A349MB22-F1
#
_cell.length_a   1.000
_cell.length_b   1.000
_cell.length_c   1.000
_cell.angle_alpha   90.00
_cell.angle_beta   90.00
_cell.angle_gamma   90.00
#
_symmetry.space_group_name_H-M   'P 1'
#
loop_
_entity.id
_entity.type
_entity.pdbx_description
1 polymer ?
#
loop_
_entity_poly.entity_id
_entity_poly.type
_entity_poly.pdbx_seq_one_letter_code
_entity_poly.pdbx_strand_id
1 'polypeptide(L)'
;MKRFTTLAAAFLLLFSSARADEGMWLLHMLQRINEASMQEAGLRLSAQDIYDINNASLKDAIVRLNGGSCTSEVISSQGLVLTNHHCAYGAIQSFSTPENDYLTDGFWAKAKDQEMHIDDFFVSFLVRIDDVTERVLAQVNDDMQEGERAAAVANELKTIQGEYMSANPDYTYDMKSMYYGNEFYVFTYQDYNDIRLVAAPPESVGKYGGDTDNWMWPRHTGDFSMIRIYADADNNPAGYSVDNVPYTPKRHLKISMAGVDEGDFTMIMGYPGSTDRFLSSWGVQQAIDLYNPSVVECRDVKLKTMKSHMDADKAVRIKYAAKYAQTANYWKYYIGQTKGLKRLEVQAQKRKLEALFARWVNEDAERTALYGEALDLIADYYASTDATVRGEVYAREAGLLGSDIVLFGLRAGFRGDGLWAEDAETVEGTKAVMQELADSHFKDYDMETDRELFVNMLTKYRDDIDPALWPSQFKVVQNKYKGDFGAYASKIYNKSPLRSAEAFAAFLENPKQKTFDNDLAIAMSKSIYERYSQ
;
A
#
# COMPACT_ATOMS: atom_id res chain seq x y z
N MET A 1 16.56 54.77 27.29
CA MET A 1 16.38 53.32 27.50
C MET A 1 15.07 52.78 26.92
N LYS A 2 13.91 53.42 27.11
CA LYS A 2 12.62 52.93 26.54
C LYS A 2 12.53 52.87 25.00
N ARG A 3 13.35 53.65 24.25
CA ARG A 3 13.38 53.63 22.76
C ARG A 3 14.29 52.55 22.16
N PHE A 4 15.28 52.05 22.92
CA PHE A 4 16.16 50.97 22.46
C PHE A 4 15.54 49.57 22.67
N THR A 5 14.69 49.43 23.67
CA THR A 5 13.91 48.20 23.90
C THR A 5 12.81 47.98 22.85
N THR A 6 12.26 49.04 22.25
CA THR A 6 11.25 48.91 21.19
C THR A 6 11.86 48.52 19.84
N LEU A 7 13.11 48.93 19.56
CA LEU A 7 13.83 48.50 18.36
C LEU A 7 14.25 47.02 18.42
N ALA A 8 14.64 46.53 19.60
CA ALA A 8 14.98 45.11 19.79
C ALA A 8 13.74 44.19 19.63
N ALA A 9 12.56 44.64 20.06
CA ALA A 9 11.30 43.91 19.87
C ALA A 9 10.80 43.91 18.42
N ALA A 10 11.10 44.94 17.63
CA ALA A 10 10.81 44.97 16.19
C ALA A 10 11.76 44.10 15.37
N PHE A 11 13.02 43.93 15.82
CA PHE A 11 14.00 43.05 15.16
C PHE A 11 13.71 41.56 15.41
N LEU A 12 13.07 41.23 16.55
CA LEU A 12 12.57 39.89 16.86
C LEU A 12 11.23 39.55 16.18
N LEU A 13 10.66 40.44 15.35
CA LEU A 13 9.50 40.11 14.50
C LEU A 13 9.90 39.87 13.03
N LEU A 14 11.20 39.94 12.73
CA LEU A 14 11.79 39.50 11.47
C LEU A 14 12.20 38.02 11.52
N PHE A 15 11.72 37.24 12.51
CA PHE A 15 11.79 35.79 12.42
C PHE A 15 11.06 35.38 11.15
N SER A 16 11.87 34.98 10.18
CA SER A 16 11.54 34.27 8.97
C SER A 16 10.30 33.44 9.22
N SER A 17 9.22 33.73 8.51
CA SER A 17 8.18 32.73 8.29
C SER A 17 8.90 31.54 7.69
N ALA A 18 9.24 30.55 8.52
CA ALA A 18 9.76 29.28 8.05
C ALA A 18 8.63 28.71 7.20
N ARG A 19 8.73 28.92 5.88
CA ARG A 19 7.93 28.18 4.92
C ARG A 19 8.58 26.83 4.87
N ALA A 20 7.89 25.81 5.41
CA ALA A 20 8.22 24.46 5.02
C ALA A 20 7.95 24.40 3.52
N ASP A 21 9.01 24.24 2.71
CA ASP A 21 8.86 23.85 1.32
C ASP A 21 8.34 22.40 1.33
N GLU A 22 7.02 22.26 1.45
CA GLU A 22 6.35 20.97 1.52
C GLU A 22 6.55 20.23 0.19
N GLY A 23 7.14 19.04 0.22
CA GLY A 23 7.33 18.27 -1.02
C GLY A 23 7.96 16.91 -0.78
N MET A 24 7.64 15.96 -1.65
CA MET A 24 8.36 14.70 -1.80
C MET A 24 9.11 14.81 -3.13
N TRP A 25 10.44 14.93 -3.05
CA TRP A 25 11.26 15.35 -4.19
C TRP A 25 11.96 14.15 -4.83
N LEU A 26 11.96 14.09 -6.17
CA LEU A 26 12.70 13.07 -6.88
C LEU A 26 14.20 13.28 -6.72
N LEU A 27 14.94 12.22 -6.39
CA LEU A 27 16.36 12.29 -6.05
C LEU A 27 17.21 12.88 -7.18
N HIS A 28 16.89 12.57 -8.43
CA HIS A 28 17.62 13.09 -9.60
C HIS A 28 17.37 14.59 -9.85
N MET A 29 16.39 15.21 -9.18
CA MET A 29 16.07 16.63 -9.30
C MET A 29 16.70 17.50 -8.20
N LEU A 30 17.43 16.91 -7.23
CA LEU A 30 17.97 17.64 -6.07
C LEU A 30 18.85 18.83 -6.46
N GLN A 31 19.70 18.69 -7.49
CA GLN A 31 20.53 19.77 -8.01
C GLN A 31 19.72 20.94 -8.59
N ARG A 32 18.53 20.66 -9.14
CA ARG A 32 17.68 21.65 -9.81
C ARG A 32 16.76 22.39 -8.83
N ILE A 33 16.39 21.77 -7.71
CA ILE A 33 15.23 22.22 -6.93
C ILE A 33 15.61 22.66 -5.50
N ASN A 34 16.54 21.98 -4.80
CA ASN A 34 16.59 22.10 -3.34
C ASN A 34 17.97 22.18 -2.68
N GLU A 35 19.07 21.93 -3.40
CA GLU A 35 20.39 21.83 -2.73
C GLU A 35 20.76 23.10 -1.94
N ALA A 36 20.58 24.29 -2.52
CA ALA A 36 20.88 25.55 -1.85
C ALA A 36 20.02 25.78 -0.60
N SER A 37 18.70 25.58 -0.72
CA SER A 37 17.77 25.74 0.41
C SER A 37 18.04 24.72 1.52
N MET A 38 18.38 23.47 1.17
CA MET A 38 18.73 22.44 2.15
C MET A 38 20.05 22.78 2.87
N GLN A 39 21.05 23.28 2.15
CA GLN A 39 22.33 23.70 2.75
C GLN A 39 22.17 24.89 3.69
N GLU A 40 21.33 25.87 3.32
CA GLU A 40 20.94 26.98 4.18
C GLU A 40 20.22 26.48 5.45
N ALA A 41 19.35 25.48 5.31
CA ALA A 41 18.65 24.84 6.43
C ALA A 41 19.55 23.96 7.32
N GLY A 42 20.80 23.70 6.95
CA GLY A 42 21.76 22.96 7.78
C GLY A 42 22.35 21.69 7.16
N LEU A 43 21.92 21.30 5.95
CA LEU A 43 22.52 20.18 5.23
C LEU A 43 24.01 20.45 4.95
N ARG A 44 24.84 19.41 5.11
CA ARG A 44 26.28 19.45 4.82
C ARG A 44 26.72 18.47 3.74
N LEU A 45 25.75 17.80 3.12
CA LEU A 45 25.94 16.89 2.00
C LEU A 45 25.69 17.65 0.69
N SER A 46 26.40 17.25 -0.36
CA SER A 46 26.10 17.65 -1.73
C SER A 46 24.95 16.83 -2.31
N ALA A 47 24.37 17.26 -3.42
CA ALA A 47 23.40 16.44 -4.16
C ALA A 47 23.99 15.08 -4.60
N GLN A 48 25.28 15.04 -4.95
CA GLN A 48 25.98 13.80 -5.34
C GLN A 48 26.18 12.84 -4.16
N ASP A 49 26.37 13.36 -2.95
CA ASP A 49 26.41 12.52 -1.75
C ASP A 49 25.07 11.80 -1.50
N ILE A 50 23.96 12.41 -1.95
CA ILE A 50 22.61 11.86 -1.81
C ILE A 50 22.30 10.90 -2.96
N TYR A 51 22.46 11.33 -4.21
CA TYR A 51 22.18 10.56 -5.42
C TYR A 51 23.29 10.74 -6.46
N ASP A 52 24.02 9.67 -6.73
CA ASP A 52 24.98 9.55 -7.84
C ASP A 52 24.76 8.19 -8.52
N ILE A 53 24.76 8.17 -9.86
CA ILE A 53 24.58 6.94 -10.64
C ILE A 53 25.90 6.16 -10.76
N ASN A 54 27.03 6.87 -10.76
CA ASN A 54 28.36 6.33 -11.04
C ASN A 54 29.14 5.97 -9.77
N ASN A 55 28.85 6.65 -8.65
CA ASN A 55 29.54 6.47 -7.38
C ASN A 55 28.58 6.07 -6.26
N ALA A 56 29.12 5.53 -5.17
CA ALA A 56 28.33 5.15 -4.01
C ALA A 56 27.77 6.39 -3.27
N SER A 57 26.45 6.51 -3.19
CA SER A 57 25.75 7.63 -2.53
C SER A 57 24.78 7.14 -1.45
N LEU A 58 24.10 8.03 -0.73
CA LEU A 58 23.12 7.63 0.29
C LEU A 58 22.01 6.74 -0.29
N LYS A 59 21.65 6.87 -1.57
CA LYS A 59 20.68 5.98 -2.22
C LYS A 59 21.02 4.50 -2.04
N ASP A 60 22.32 4.15 -2.02
CA ASP A 60 22.78 2.76 -1.93
C ASP A 60 22.66 2.18 -0.51
N ALA A 61 22.26 2.99 0.46
CA ALA A 61 21.94 2.56 1.81
C ALA A 61 20.43 2.63 2.11
N ILE A 62 19.60 3.21 1.24
CA ILE A 62 18.15 3.36 1.43
C ILE A 62 17.41 2.42 0.48
N VAL A 63 16.73 1.43 1.04
CA VAL A 63 16.15 0.32 0.30
C VAL A 63 14.64 0.27 0.46
N ARG A 64 13.95 -0.27 -0.54
CA ARG A 64 12.51 -0.55 -0.43
C ARG A 64 12.30 -2.02 -0.07
N LEU A 65 11.27 -2.26 0.74
CA LEU A 65 10.82 -3.61 1.08
C LEU A 65 9.67 -4.01 0.16
N ASN A 66 9.67 -5.24 -0.34
CA ASN A 66 8.56 -5.87 -1.07
C ASN A 66 7.92 -4.95 -2.12
N GLY A 67 8.73 -4.39 -3.02
CA GLY A 67 8.24 -3.53 -4.10
C GLY A 67 7.76 -2.14 -3.67
N GLY A 68 8.04 -1.70 -2.44
CA GLY A 68 7.68 -0.37 -1.93
C GLY A 68 6.63 -0.35 -0.82
N SER A 69 6.40 -1.48 -0.14
CA SER A 69 5.48 -1.52 1.01
C SER A 69 6.00 -0.72 2.21
N CYS A 70 7.32 -0.65 2.35
CA CYS A 70 8.03 0.09 3.39
C CYS A 70 9.40 0.56 2.88
N THR A 71 10.01 1.46 3.65
CA THR A 71 11.42 1.86 3.49
C THR A 71 12.27 1.16 4.55
N SER A 72 13.56 0.97 4.27
CA SER A 72 14.55 0.52 5.24
C SER A 72 15.92 1.08 4.93
N GLU A 73 16.85 0.91 5.87
CA GLU A 73 18.19 1.44 5.75
C GLU A 73 19.26 0.42 6.15
N VAL A 74 20.31 0.30 5.34
CA VAL A 74 21.46 -0.55 5.62
C VAL A 74 22.38 0.18 6.60
N ILE A 75 22.66 -0.43 7.75
CA ILE A 75 23.37 0.19 8.88
C ILE A 75 24.70 -0.49 9.23
N SER A 76 25.14 -1.48 8.46
CA SER A 76 26.42 -2.17 8.70
C SER A 76 27.09 -2.63 7.41
N SER A 77 28.39 -2.94 7.49
CA SER A 77 29.16 -3.55 6.40
C SER A 77 28.82 -5.03 6.14
N GLN A 78 27.89 -5.63 6.89
CA GLN A 78 27.45 -7.01 6.72
C GLN A 78 25.93 -7.09 6.51
N GLY A 79 25.37 -6.13 5.77
CA GLY A 79 24.00 -6.19 5.27
C GLY A 79 22.91 -6.11 6.34
N LEU A 80 23.23 -5.72 7.58
CA LEU A 80 22.22 -5.44 8.61
C LEU A 80 21.39 -4.23 8.22
N VAL A 81 20.08 -4.37 8.32
CA VAL A 81 19.08 -3.38 7.91
C VAL A 81 18.16 -3.07 9.07
N LEU A 82 17.83 -1.78 9.24
CA LEU A 82 16.79 -1.31 10.15
C LEU A 82 15.52 -0.99 9.36
N THR A 83 14.37 -1.40 9.91
CA THR A 83 13.05 -0.99 9.44
C THR A 83 12.10 -0.91 10.62
N ASN A 84 10.84 -0.53 10.40
CA ASN A 84 9.86 -0.51 11.48
C ASN A 84 9.42 -1.92 11.88
N HIS A 85 8.96 -2.08 13.13
CA HIS A 85 8.35 -3.33 13.61
C HIS A 85 7.12 -3.67 12.77
N HIS A 86 6.29 -2.65 12.46
CA HIS A 86 5.09 -2.86 11.64
C HIS A 86 5.39 -3.24 10.18
N CYS A 87 6.58 -2.90 9.67
CA CYS A 87 7.02 -3.26 8.30
C CYS A 87 7.40 -4.73 8.18
N ALA A 88 8.03 -5.30 9.21
CA ALA A 88 8.36 -6.73 9.28
C ALA A 88 7.27 -7.56 9.98
N TYR A 89 6.14 -6.95 10.35
CA TYR A 89 5.13 -7.58 11.21
C TYR A 89 4.51 -8.83 10.59
N GLY A 90 4.31 -8.85 9.26
CA GLY A 90 3.87 -10.04 8.55
C GLY A 90 4.87 -11.20 8.67
N ALA A 91 6.17 -10.91 8.62
CA ALA A 91 7.22 -11.91 8.81
C ALA A 91 7.29 -12.40 10.27
N ILE A 92 7.19 -11.48 11.24
CA ILE A 92 7.17 -11.85 12.67
C ILE A 92 5.94 -12.74 12.96
N GLN A 93 4.79 -12.40 12.38
CA GLN A 93 3.56 -13.18 12.51
C GLN A 93 3.70 -14.56 11.84
N SER A 94 4.31 -14.67 10.66
CA SER A 94 4.45 -15.95 9.96
C SER A 94 5.34 -16.96 10.69
N PHE A 95 6.29 -16.50 11.51
CA PHE A 95 7.07 -17.38 12.39
C PHE A 95 6.39 -17.69 13.73
N SER A 96 5.33 -16.96 14.08
CA SER A 96 4.71 -17.09 15.40
C SER A 96 3.73 -18.24 15.46
N THR A 97 3.79 -19.02 16.53
CA THR A 97 2.80 -20.06 16.88
C THR A 97 2.30 -19.86 18.30
N PRO A 98 1.22 -20.56 18.74
CA PRO A 98 0.80 -20.51 20.13
C PRO A 98 1.93 -20.88 21.12
N GLU A 99 2.86 -21.75 20.71
CA GLU A 99 4.04 -22.20 21.47
C GLU A 99 5.20 -21.21 21.40
N ASN A 100 5.45 -20.62 20.23
CA ASN A 100 6.52 -19.64 20.00
C ASN A 100 5.93 -18.31 19.52
N ASP A 101 5.53 -17.46 20.46
CA ASP A 101 4.78 -16.23 20.17
C ASP A 101 5.74 -15.03 20.02
N TYR A 102 6.44 -14.95 18.88
CA TYR A 102 7.41 -13.86 18.63
C TYR A 102 6.76 -12.48 18.55
N LEU A 103 5.45 -12.40 18.28
CA LEU A 103 4.69 -11.16 18.41
C LEU A 103 4.70 -10.66 19.86
N THR A 104 4.36 -11.52 20.81
CA THR A 104 4.29 -11.15 22.23
C THR A 104 5.67 -10.99 22.86
N ASP A 105 6.57 -11.93 22.57
CA ASP A 105 7.83 -12.09 23.29
C ASP A 105 9.03 -11.41 22.59
N GLY A 106 8.86 -11.04 21.32
CA GLY A 106 9.94 -10.59 20.45
C GLY A 106 10.85 -11.73 20.00
N PHE A 107 11.84 -11.39 19.17
CA PHE A 107 12.80 -12.33 18.62
C PHE A 107 14.20 -11.69 18.56
N TRP A 108 15.25 -12.46 18.88
CA TRP A 108 16.64 -11.97 18.86
C TRP A 108 17.61 -13.10 18.53
N ALA A 109 18.06 -13.17 17.26
CA ALA A 109 19.14 -14.05 16.85
C ALA A 109 20.46 -13.66 17.55
N LYS A 110 21.09 -14.60 18.25
CA LYS A 110 22.39 -14.39 18.92
C LYS A 110 23.58 -14.68 18.00
N ALA A 111 23.34 -15.38 16.90
CA ALA A 111 24.30 -15.71 15.86
C ALA A 111 23.61 -15.77 14.48
N LYS A 112 24.40 -15.71 13.40
CA LYS A 112 23.90 -15.62 12.01
C LYS A 112 23.11 -16.87 11.58
N ASP A 113 23.50 -18.03 12.08
CA ASP A 113 22.82 -19.31 11.86
C ASP A 113 21.45 -19.40 12.58
N GLN A 114 21.13 -18.45 13.45
CA GLN A 114 19.83 -18.32 14.10
C GLN A 114 18.91 -17.31 13.41
N GLU A 115 19.38 -16.57 12.40
CA GLU A 115 18.56 -15.62 11.65
C GLU A 115 17.55 -16.39 10.76
N MET A 116 16.28 -16.02 10.82
CA MET A 116 15.19 -16.80 10.17
C MET A 116 14.90 -16.28 8.77
N HIS A 117 15.02 -17.13 7.74
CA HIS A 117 14.66 -16.77 6.36
C HIS A 117 13.18 -16.44 6.24
N ILE A 118 12.87 -15.28 5.67
CA ILE A 118 11.51 -14.79 5.46
C ILE A 118 11.09 -15.16 4.04
N ASP A 119 10.13 -16.07 3.93
CA ASP A 119 9.56 -16.46 2.64
C ASP A 119 8.87 -15.27 1.95
N ASP A 120 8.98 -15.20 0.62
CA ASP A 120 8.38 -14.18 -0.25
C ASP A 120 8.72 -12.72 0.13
N PHE A 121 9.89 -12.50 0.74
CA PHE A 121 10.34 -11.19 1.17
C PHE A 121 11.63 -10.78 0.49
N PHE A 122 11.67 -9.57 -0.08
CA PHE A 122 12.82 -9.06 -0.78
C PHE A 122 13.12 -7.59 -0.47
N VAL A 123 14.38 -7.24 -0.63
CA VAL A 123 14.90 -5.88 -0.49
C VAL A 123 15.40 -5.39 -1.84
N SER A 124 14.92 -4.24 -2.31
CA SER A 124 15.38 -3.64 -3.57
C SER A 124 16.27 -2.42 -3.34
N PHE A 125 17.40 -2.39 -4.05
CA PHE A 125 18.28 -1.22 -4.15
C PHE A 125 17.97 -0.43 -5.41
N LEU A 126 17.78 0.89 -5.29
CA LEU A 126 17.65 1.77 -6.45
C LEU A 126 18.99 1.90 -7.18
N VAL A 127 19.05 1.41 -8.41
CA VAL A 127 20.23 1.50 -9.27
C VAL A 127 20.29 2.87 -9.95
N ARG A 128 19.23 3.22 -10.70
CA ARG A 128 19.12 4.48 -11.43
C ARG A 128 17.66 4.83 -11.74
N ILE A 129 17.45 6.09 -12.12
CA ILE A 129 16.18 6.63 -12.60
C ILE A 129 16.43 7.23 -13.98
N ASP A 130 15.66 6.79 -14.97
CA ASP A 130 15.69 7.33 -16.34
C ASP A 130 14.39 8.07 -16.65
N ASP A 131 14.50 9.25 -17.27
CA ASP A 131 13.35 10.00 -17.80
C ASP A 131 13.03 9.51 -19.21
N VAL A 132 11.82 9.00 -19.41
CA VAL A 132 11.31 8.52 -20.71
C VAL A 132 10.11 9.33 -21.18
N THR A 133 9.88 10.51 -20.60
CA THR A 133 8.71 11.35 -20.84
C THR A 133 8.55 11.70 -22.31
N GLU A 134 9.60 12.22 -22.95
CA GLU A 134 9.57 12.63 -24.36
C GLU A 134 9.19 11.46 -25.27
N ARG A 135 9.76 10.28 -25.00
CA ARG A 135 9.52 9.06 -25.79
C ARG A 135 8.06 8.61 -25.69
N VAL A 136 7.51 8.62 -24.47
CA VAL A 136 6.12 8.21 -24.24
C VAL A 136 5.15 9.23 -24.83
N LEU A 137 5.37 10.53 -24.58
CA LEU A 137 4.50 11.58 -25.08
C LEU A 137 4.52 11.73 -26.60
N ALA A 138 5.60 11.31 -27.27
CA ALA A 138 5.64 11.25 -28.73
C ALA A 138 4.63 10.26 -29.35
N GLN A 139 4.07 9.33 -28.56
CA GLN A 139 3.06 8.37 -29.02
C GLN A 139 1.62 8.88 -28.90
N VAL A 140 1.42 10.07 -28.34
CA VAL A 140 0.08 10.64 -28.12
C VAL A 140 -0.04 12.04 -28.69
N ASN A 141 -1.28 12.48 -28.89
CA ASN A 141 -1.61 13.84 -29.29
C ASN A 141 -2.97 14.26 -28.71
N ASP A 142 -3.29 15.55 -28.82
CA ASP A 142 -4.46 16.15 -28.19
C ASP A 142 -5.80 15.70 -28.80
N ASP A 143 -5.79 15.09 -30.00
CA ASP A 143 -7.01 14.61 -30.68
C ASP A 143 -7.38 13.16 -30.30
N MET A 144 -6.54 12.47 -29.52
CA MET A 144 -6.80 11.09 -29.09
C MET A 144 -7.91 11.04 -28.04
N GLN A 145 -8.80 10.05 -28.14
CA GLN A 145 -9.73 9.76 -27.04
C GLN A 145 -8.94 9.21 -25.84
N GLU A 146 -9.40 9.47 -24.61
CA GLU A 146 -8.65 9.10 -23.40
C GLU A 146 -8.35 7.60 -23.32
N GLY A 147 -9.29 6.74 -23.75
CA GLY A 147 -9.06 5.29 -23.81
C GLY A 147 -7.95 4.90 -24.81
N GLU A 148 -7.87 5.57 -25.96
CA GLU A 148 -6.83 5.36 -26.97
C GLU A 148 -5.49 5.90 -26.49
N ARG A 149 -5.49 7.09 -25.88
CA ARG A 149 -4.30 7.71 -25.27
C ARG A 149 -3.72 6.81 -24.17
N ALA A 150 -4.56 6.32 -23.26
CA ALA A 150 -4.16 5.41 -22.21
C ALA A 150 -3.59 4.10 -22.76
N ALA A 151 -4.21 3.55 -23.82
CA ALA A 151 -3.70 2.35 -24.49
C ALA A 151 -2.36 2.60 -25.19
N ALA A 152 -2.18 3.74 -25.86
CA ALA A 152 -0.92 4.12 -26.51
C ALA A 152 0.22 4.27 -25.50
N VAL A 153 -0.03 4.99 -24.39
CA VAL A 153 0.92 5.13 -23.28
C VAL A 153 1.26 3.77 -22.67
N ALA A 154 0.27 2.93 -22.38
CA ALA A 154 0.49 1.61 -21.81
C ALA A 154 1.30 0.69 -22.75
N ASN A 155 1.03 0.74 -24.05
CA ASN A 155 1.78 0.00 -25.05
C ASN A 155 3.24 0.48 -25.13
N GLU A 156 3.49 1.78 -25.12
CA GLU A 156 4.85 2.31 -25.17
C GLU A 156 5.63 1.97 -23.90
N LEU A 157 5.02 2.11 -22.72
CA LEU A 157 5.64 1.69 -21.46
C LEU A 157 5.97 0.19 -21.45
N LYS A 158 5.11 -0.65 -22.05
CA LYS A 158 5.37 -2.09 -22.20
C LYS A 158 6.55 -2.35 -23.16
N THR A 159 6.64 -1.61 -24.26
CA THR A 159 7.78 -1.69 -25.20
C THR A 159 9.08 -1.30 -24.50
N ILE A 160 9.09 -0.16 -23.80
CA ILE A 160 10.23 0.31 -23.00
C ILE A 160 10.62 -0.77 -21.97
N GLN A 161 9.65 -1.30 -21.21
CA GLN A 161 9.92 -2.34 -20.24
C GLN A 161 10.58 -3.57 -20.89
N GLY A 162 10.10 -4.02 -22.06
CA GLY A 162 10.70 -5.13 -22.80
C GLY A 162 12.13 -4.87 -23.24
N GLU A 163 12.46 -3.65 -23.65
CA GLU A 163 13.82 -3.25 -24.01
C GLU A 163 14.77 -3.28 -22.80
N TYR A 164 14.34 -2.74 -21.66
CA TYR A 164 15.11 -2.75 -20.42
C TYR A 164 15.35 -4.18 -19.92
N MET A 165 14.30 -5.01 -19.91
CA MET A 165 14.41 -6.44 -19.55
C MET A 165 15.33 -7.21 -20.50
N SER A 166 15.32 -6.89 -21.80
CA SER A 166 16.21 -7.53 -22.78
C SER A 166 17.66 -7.06 -22.63
N ALA A 167 17.88 -5.81 -22.23
CA ALA A 167 19.20 -5.24 -22.04
C ALA A 167 19.88 -5.79 -20.78
N ASN A 168 19.13 -5.96 -19.69
CA ASN A 168 19.61 -6.64 -18.49
C ASN A 168 18.44 -7.29 -17.72
N PRO A 169 18.30 -8.63 -17.76
CA PRO A 169 17.24 -9.35 -17.06
C PRO A 169 17.48 -9.49 -15.55
N ASP A 170 18.67 -9.16 -15.06
CA ASP A 170 19.03 -9.30 -13.64
C ASP A 170 18.45 -8.16 -12.77
N TYR A 171 17.90 -7.12 -13.40
CA TYR A 171 17.23 -6.01 -12.72
C TYR A 171 15.71 -6.08 -12.84
N THR A 172 15.06 -5.43 -11.88
CA THR A 172 13.62 -5.16 -11.91
C THR A 172 13.38 -3.72 -12.35
N TYR A 173 12.37 -3.51 -13.21
CA TYR A 173 12.06 -2.20 -13.79
C TYR A 173 10.64 -1.77 -13.46
N ASP A 174 10.54 -0.67 -12.74
CA ASP A 174 9.27 -0.02 -12.41
C ASP A 174 9.01 1.13 -13.39
N MET A 175 7.99 0.97 -14.25
CA MET A 175 7.47 2.06 -15.07
C MET A 175 6.55 2.92 -14.21
N LYS A 176 6.85 4.22 -14.03
CA LYS A 176 6.02 5.14 -13.24
C LYS A 176 5.54 6.31 -14.09
N SER A 177 4.23 6.52 -14.06
CA SER A 177 3.57 7.76 -14.49
C SER A 177 3.52 8.72 -13.31
N MET A 178 4.03 9.93 -13.49
CA MET A 178 4.05 11.01 -12.51
C MET A 178 3.21 12.19 -13.00
N TYR A 179 2.78 13.02 -12.04
CA TYR A 179 1.98 14.24 -12.33
C TYR A 179 0.76 13.97 -13.24
N TYR A 180 0.02 12.90 -12.97
CA TYR A 180 -1.15 12.46 -13.76
C TYR A 180 -0.86 12.22 -15.25
N GLY A 181 0.29 11.63 -15.57
CA GLY A 181 0.65 11.27 -16.95
C GLY A 181 1.28 12.40 -17.75
N ASN A 182 1.84 13.40 -17.07
CA ASN A 182 2.66 14.44 -17.66
C ASN A 182 4.15 14.07 -17.70
N GLU A 183 4.60 13.17 -16.82
CA GLU A 183 5.98 12.69 -16.79
C GLU A 183 6.03 11.17 -16.62
N PHE A 184 7.05 10.54 -17.20
CA PHE A 184 7.22 9.09 -17.20
C PHE A 184 8.67 8.73 -16.88
N TYR A 185 8.85 7.85 -15.91
CA TYR A 185 10.16 7.45 -15.41
C TYR A 185 10.30 5.93 -15.36
N VAL A 186 11.53 5.46 -15.63
CA VAL A 186 11.95 4.08 -15.39
C VAL A 186 12.82 4.07 -14.14
N PHE A 187 12.38 3.35 -13.11
CA PHE A 187 13.19 3.08 -11.94
C PHE A 187 13.77 1.67 -12.05
N THR A 188 15.10 1.58 -12.10
CA THR A 188 15.82 0.31 -12.17
C THR A 188 16.25 -0.12 -10.76
N TYR A 189 15.95 -1.35 -10.40
CA TYR A 189 16.22 -1.92 -9.08
C TYR A 189 17.02 -3.22 -9.17
N GLN A 190 17.84 -3.47 -8.14
CA GLN A 190 18.43 -4.78 -7.87
C GLN A 190 17.75 -5.38 -6.65
N ASP A 191 17.07 -6.51 -6.83
CA ASP A 191 16.36 -7.21 -5.76
C ASP A 191 17.23 -8.29 -5.14
N TYR A 192 17.22 -8.37 -3.80
CA TYR A 192 17.82 -9.46 -3.02
C TYR A 192 16.72 -10.23 -2.30
N ASN A 193 16.69 -11.56 -2.48
CA ASN A 193 15.57 -12.41 -2.06
C ASN A 193 15.89 -13.29 -0.84
N ASP A 194 17.16 -13.44 -0.44
CA ASP A 194 17.50 -14.08 0.83
C ASP A 194 17.57 -13.03 1.94
N ILE A 195 16.41 -12.73 2.52
CA ILE A 195 16.27 -11.79 3.63
C ILE A 195 15.92 -12.56 4.90
N ARG A 196 16.65 -12.28 5.98
CA ARG A 196 16.49 -13.00 7.24
C ARG A 196 16.14 -12.07 8.39
N LEU A 197 15.18 -12.46 9.23
CA LEU A 197 14.85 -11.77 10.47
C LEU A 197 15.98 -11.94 11.47
N VAL A 198 16.48 -10.82 12.01
CA VAL A 198 17.56 -10.78 13.00
C VAL A 198 17.00 -10.44 14.38
N ALA A 199 16.15 -9.42 14.45
CA ALA A 199 15.57 -8.99 15.70
C ALA A 199 14.20 -8.32 15.52
N ALA A 200 13.32 -8.52 16.49
CA ALA A 200 12.10 -7.78 16.69
C ALA A 200 11.87 -7.59 18.20
N PRO A 201 11.63 -6.36 18.68
CA PRO A 201 11.17 -6.16 20.05
C PRO A 201 9.78 -6.80 20.23
N PRO A 202 9.37 -7.12 21.48
CA PRO A 202 8.00 -7.55 21.75
C PRO A 202 6.99 -6.47 21.33
N GLU A 203 5.75 -6.85 21.00
CA GLU A 203 4.67 -5.92 20.64
C GLU A 203 4.44 -4.82 21.68
N SER A 204 4.66 -5.13 22.96
CA SER A 204 4.58 -4.17 24.06
C SER A 204 5.57 -3.01 23.93
N VAL A 205 6.61 -3.15 23.10
CA VAL A 205 7.57 -2.09 22.74
C VAL A 205 7.37 -1.66 21.29
N GLY A 206 7.37 -2.62 20.35
CA GLY A 206 7.29 -2.39 18.91
C GLY A 206 5.99 -1.72 18.45
N LYS A 207 4.90 -1.89 19.20
CA LYS A 207 3.60 -1.26 18.97
C LYS A 207 2.99 -0.75 20.29
N TYR A 208 3.81 -0.25 21.21
CA TYR A 208 3.33 0.35 22.47
C TYR A 208 2.21 1.37 22.22
N GLY A 209 1.15 1.29 23.03
CA GLY A 209 -0.06 2.12 22.90
C GLY A 209 -1.05 1.63 21.83
N GLY A 210 -0.67 0.63 21.03
CA GLY A 210 -1.53 -0.03 20.06
C GLY A 210 -2.28 0.94 19.16
N ASP A 211 -3.57 0.67 18.94
CA ASP A 211 -4.38 1.51 18.08
C ASP A 211 -4.75 2.86 18.73
N THR A 212 -4.67 2.98 20.06
CA THR A 212 -4.93 4.25 20.78
C THR A 212 -3.86 5.30 20.52
N ASP A 213 -2.59 4.90 20.41
CA ASP A 213 -1.48 5.82 20.18
C ASP A 213 -1.10 5.93 18.68
N ASN A 214 -1.58 5.02 17.83
CA ASN A 214 -1.32 5.09 16.40
C ASN A 214 -1.75 6.45 15.79
N TRP A 215 -1.00 7.04 14.86
CA TRP A 215 -1.20 8.41 14.35
C TRP A 215 -1.20 9.55 15.40
N MET A 216 -0.74 9.33 16.63
CA MET A 216 -0.67 10.36 17.67
C MET A 216 0.77 10.80 17.97
N TRP A 217 0.90 12.06 18.40
CA TRP A 217 2.03 12.65 19.12
C TRP A 217 1.49 13.31 20.41
N PRO A 218 2.14 13.21 21.59
CA PRO A 218 3.38 12.49 21.90
C PRO A 218 3.34 10.99 21.61
N ARG A 219 4.51 10.38 21.36
CA ARG A 219 4.65 8.94 21.06
C ARG A 219 5.80 8.32 21.84
N HIS A 220 5.60 7.08 22.31
CA HIS A 220 6.57 6.34 23.12
C HIS A 220 6.81 4.91 22.59
N THR A 221 6.65 4.71 21.27
CA THR A 221 6.75 3.38 20.63
C THR A 221 8.16 3.15 20.12
N GLY A 222 8.77 2.01 20.47
CA GLY A 222 10.04 1.54 19.90
C GLY A 222 9.82 0.77 18.60
N ASP A 223 9.28 1.43 17.58
CA ASP A 223 8.82 0.80 16.33
C ASP A 223 10.01 0.47 15.41
N PHE A 224 10.72 -0.62 15.70
CA PHE A 224 11.81 -1.11 14.88
C PHE A 224 11.83 -2.64 14.77
N SER A 225 12.43 -3.15 13.70
CA SER A 225 12.87 -4.52 13.53
C SER A 225 14.19 -4.51 12.76
N MET A 226 14.95 -5.59 12.88
CA MET A 226 16.22 -5.75 12.18
C MET A 226 16.16 -6.98 11.30
N ILE A 227 16.52 -6.81 10.04
CA ILE A 227 16.67 -7.87 9.05
C ILE A 227 18.09 -7.84 8.48
N ARG A 228 18.52 -8.92 7.84
CA ARG A 228 19.81 -8.97 7.14
C ARG A 228 19.62 -9.46 5.72
N ILE A 229 20.32 -8.80 4.81
CA ILE A 229 20.42 -9.20 3.41
C ILE A 229 21.55 -10.23 3.28
N TYR A 230 21.26 -11.36 2.65
CA TYR A 230 22.23 -12.37 2.24
C TYR A 230 22.38 -12.37 0.71
N ALA A 231 23.56 -12.80 0.27
CA ALA A 231 23.98 -12.83 -1.12
C ALA A 231 24.79 -14.10 -1.38
N ASP A 232 25.04 -14.40 -2.66
CA ASP A 232 25.99 -15.45 -3.02
C ASP A 232 27.44 -15.08 -2.63
N ALA A 233 28.38 -15.99 -2.90
CA ALA A 233 29.80 -15.80 -2.58
C ALA A 233 30.44 -14.60 -3.31
N ASP A 234 29.86 -14.18 -4.44
CA ASP A 234 30.31 -13.05 -5.26
C ASP A 234 29.54 -11.76 -4.93
N ASN A 235 28.74 -11.78 -3.86
CA ASN A 235 27.92 -10.67 -3.37
C ASN A 235 26.78 -10.26 -4.32
N ASN A 236 26.33 -11.17 -5.19
CA ASN A 236 25.16 -10.97 -6.05
C ASN A 236 23.87 -11.48 -5.38
N PRO A 237 22.70 -11.01 -5.85
CA PRO A 237 21.44 -11.59 -5.43
C PRO A 237 21.35 -13.08 -5.69
N ALA A 238 20.83 -13.80 -4.70
CA ALA A 238 20.53 -15.21 -4.80
C ALA A 238 19.19 -15.52 -4.11
N GLY A 239 18.58 -16.64 -4.50
CA GLY A 239 17.55 -17.27 -3.68
C GLY A 239 18.14 -17.78 -2.36
N TYR A 240 17.28 -18.16 -1.43
CA TYR A 240 17.72 -18.69 -0.14
C TYR A 240 18.67 -19.89 -0.32
N SER A 241 19.79 -19.83 0.38
CA SER A 241 20.72 -20.95 0.54
C SER A 241 21.40 -20.87 1.90
N VAL A 242 21.65 -22.03 2.51
CA VAL A 242 22.44 -22.12 3.74
C VAL A 242 23.88 -21.66 3.54
N ASP A 243 24.38 -21.68 2.31
CA ASP A 243 25.75 -21.27 1.94
C ASP A 243 25.86 -19.78 1.62
N ASN A 244 24.74 -19.05 1.51
CA ASN A 244 24.77 -17.62 1.28
C ASN A 244 25.47 -16.90 2.45
N VAL A 245 26.13 -15.79 2.13
CA VAL A 245 26.87 -14.98 3.10
C VAL A 245 26.22 -13.60 3.28
N PRO A 246 26.45 -12.92 4.42
CA PRO A 246 25.97 -11.56 4.60
C PRO A 246 26.41 -10.62 3.47
N TYR A 247 25.46 -9.90 2.87
CA TYR A 247 25.71 -8.93 1.82
C TYR A 247 26.66 -7.82 2.29
N THR A 248 27.63 -7.50 1.46
CA THR A 248 28.55 -6.37 1.64
C THR A 248 28.04 -5.18 0.83
N PRO A 249 27.52 -4.13 1.48
CA PRO A 249 26.90 -3.01 0.78
C PRO A 249 27.92 -2.04 0.19
N LYS A 250 27.56 -1.40 -0.93
CA LYS A 250 28.30 -0.26 -1.50
C LYS A 250 28.44 0.89 -0.50
N ARG A 251 27.39 1.13 0.29
CA ARG A 251 27.34 2.13 1.37
C ARG A 251 26.41 1.65 2.48
N HIS A 252 26.72 2.00 3.72
CA HIS A 252 25.81 1.85 4.86
C HIS A 252 25.81 3.13 5.69
N LEU A 253 24.71 3.37 6.40
CA LEU A 253 24.56 4.53 7.28
C LEU A 253 25.36 4.34 8.56
N LYS A 254 25.98 5.42 9.03
CA LYS A 254 26.59 5.49 10.35
C LYS A 254 25.54 5.97 11.34
N ILE A 255 25.42 5.28 12.47
CA ILE A 255 24.48 5.65 13.53
C ILE A 255 25.16 6.66 14.46
N SER A 256 24.57 7.86 14.60
CA SER A 256 25.00 8.85 15.57
C SER A 256 24.50 8.48 16.97
N MET A 257 25.36 8.58 17.96
CA MET A 257 25.00 8.43 19.39
C MET A 257 24.93 9.77 20.13
N ALA A 258 25.01 10.89 19.41
CA ALA A 258 25.07 12.23 19.99
C ALA A 258 23.71 12.76 20.50
N GLY A 259 22.60 12.09 20.16
CA GLY A 259 21.26 12.62 20.38
C GLY A 259 20.80 13.55 19.25
N VAL A 260 19.66 14.20 19.46
CA VAL A 260 19.04 15.18 18.56
C VAL A 260 18.41 16.30 19.40
N ASP A 261 18.49 17.53 18.91
CA ASP A 261 17.92 18.72 19.54
C ASP A 261 16.84 19.38 18.65
N GLU A 262 15.97 20.19 19.26
CA GLU A 262 14.99 20.98 18.51
C GLU A 262 15.69 21.95 17.56
N GLY A 263 15.29 21.93 16.28
CA GLY A 263 15.89 22.75 15.22
C GLY A 263 17.01 22.07 14.44
N ASP A 264 17.41 20.85 14.80
CA ASP A 264 18.36 20.08 14.00
C ASP A 264 17.80 19.79 12.60
N PHE A 265 18.64 20.00 11.59
CA PHE A 265 18.31 19.65 10.21
C PHE A 265 18.03 18.15 10.11
N THR A 266 16.87 17.82 9.57
CA THR A 266 16.44 16.42 9.38
C THR A 266 16.10 16.18 7.92
N MET A 267 16.71 15.15 7.32
CA MET A 267 16.40 14.68 5.98
C MET A 267 15.91 13.24 6.04
N ILE A 268 14.78 12.98 5.37
CA ILE A 268 14.20 11.65 5.25
C ILE A 268 14.24 11.26 3.77
N MET A 269 14.78 10.08 3.50
CA MET A 269 14.76 9.43 2.20
C MET A 269 13.92 8.16 2.30
N GLY A 270 13.08 7.90 1.32
CA GLY A 270 12.27 6.70 1.31
C GLY A 270 11.34 6.62 0.12
N TYR A 271 10.41 5.68 0.20
CA TYR A 271 9.50 5.30 -0.87
C TYR A 271 8.06 5.60 -0.46
N PRO A 272 7.63 6.87 -0.51
CA PRO A 272 6.25 7.22 -0.17
C PRO A 272 5.29 6.54 -1.16
N GLY A 273 4.23 5.94 -0.64
CA GLY A 273 3.28 5.16 -1.46
C GLY A 273 2.43 6.04 -2.38
N SER A 274 1.57 6.89 -1.82
CA SER A 274 0.69 7.76 -2.60
C SER A 274 0.40 9.08 -1.88
N THR A 275 0.10 10.11 -2.67
CA THR A 275 -0.42 11.39 -2.19
C THR A 275 -1.39 11.98 -3.19
N ASP A 276 -2.42 12.67 -2.72
CA ASP A 276 -3.36 13.40 -3.57
C ASP A 276 -3.10 14.92 -3.49
N ARG A 277 -1.84 15.33 -3.71
CA ARG A 277 -1.41 16.73 -3.55
C ARG A 277 -2.19 17.69 -4.45
N PHE A 278 -2.69 17.24 -5.59
CA PHE A 278 -3.45 18.04 -6.54
C PHE A 278 -4.97 17.83 -6.44
N LEU A 279 -5.46 17.14 -5.41
CA LEU A 279 -6.89 16.97 -5.18
C LEU A 279 -7.58 18.34 -5.10
N SER A 280 -8.69 18.49 -5.83
CA SER A 280 -9.50 19.70 -5.87
C SER A 280 -10.30 19.88 -4.58
N SER A 281 -10.89 21.07 -4.40
CA SER A 281 -11.77 21.39 -3.28
C SER A 281 -13.05 20.54 -3.28
N TRP A 282 -13.51 20.12 -4.46
CA TRP A 282 -14.60 19.15 -4.62
C TRP A 282 -14.17 17.75 -4.15
N GLY A 283 -12.99 17.29 -4.55
CA GLY A 283 -12.46 16.00 -4.09
C GLY A 283 -12.20 15.97 -2.59
N VAL A 284 -11.68 17.06 -2.01
CA VAL A 284 -11.55 17.18 -0.55
C VAL A 284 -12.92 17.13 0.13
N GLN A 285 -13.96 17.73 -0.45
CA GLN A 285 -15.31 17.67 0.11
C GLN A 285 -15.88 16.24 0.08
N GLN A 286 -15.83 15.57 -1.07
CA GLN A 286 -16.30 14.19 -1.21
C GLN A 286 -15.53 13.25 -0.26
N ALA A 287 -14.22 13.46 -0.11
CA ALA A 287 -13.41 12.72 0.85
C ALA A 287 -13.90 12.89 2.29
N ILE A 288 -14.19 14.14 2.69
CA ILE A 288 -14.65 14.49 4.03
C ILE A 288 -16.05 13.95 4.33
N ASP A 289 -16.99 14.10 3.38
CA ASP A 289 -18.41 13.88 3.61
C ASP A 289 -18.85 12.45 3.30
N LEU A 290 -18.23 11.81 2.30
CA LEU A 290 -18.73 10.57 1.73
C LEU A 290 -17.70 9.44 1.81
N TYR A 291 -16.52 9.60 1.22
CA TYR A 291 -15.54 8.50 1.10
C TYR A 291 -14.97 8.06 2.45
N ASN A 292 -14.30 8.96 3.19
CA ASN A 292 -13.62 8.60 4.43
C ASN A 292 -14.58 8.06 5.50
N PRO A 293 -15.75 8.69 5.76
CA PRO A 293 -16.71 8.15 6.72
C PRO A 293 -17.18 6.74 6.34
N SER A 294 -17.42 6.48 5.06
CA SER A 294 -17.86 5.16 4.58
C SER A 294 -16.80 4.08 4.83
N VAL A 295 -15.52 4.37 4.58
CA VAL A 295 -14.43 3.44 4.92
C VAL A 295 -14.36 3.18 6.43
N VAL A 296 -14.47 4.23 7.24
CA VAL A 296 -14.40 4.13 8.71
C VAL A 296 -15.55 3.28 9.25
N GLU A 297 -16.77 3.49 8.76
CA GLU A 297 -17.95 2.74 9.16
C GLU A 297 -17.81 1.24 8.86
N CYS A 298 -17.38 0.86 7.65
CA CYS A 298 -17.16 -0.54 7.29
C CYS A 298 -16.08 -1.17 8.18
N ARG A 299 -14.93 -0.51 8.33
CA ARG A 299 -13.81 -1.06 9.09
C ARG A 299 -14.07 -1.13 10.59
N ASP A 300 -14.89 -0.25 11.15
CA ASP A 300 -15.31 -0.34 12.54
C ASP A 300 -16.03 -1.66 12.84
N VAL A 301 -16.97 -2.08 11.99
CA VAL A 301 -17.63 -3.39 12.11
C VAL A 301 -16.63 -4.53 11.94
N LYS A 302 -15.80 -4.46 10.89
CA LYS A 302 -14.78 -5.48 10.61
C LYS A 302 -13.84 -5.69 11.80
N LEU A 303 -13.34 -4.59 12.38
CA LEU A 303 -12.42 -4.61 13.53
C LEU A 303 -13.08 -5.17 14.77
N LYS A 304 -14.32 -4.79 15.07
CA LYS A 304 -15.06 -5.34 16.23
C LYS A 304 -15.24 -6.84 16.11
N THR A 305 -15.62 -7.33 14.93
CA THR A 305 -15.78 -8.76 14.67
C THR A 305 -14.45 -9.51 14.76
N MET A 306 -13.38 -9.03 14.11
CA MET A 306 -12.06 -9.68 14.25
C MET A 306 -11.61 -9.69 15.72
N LYS A 307 -11.75 -8.57 16.43
CA LYS A 307 -11.27 -8.43 17.81
C LYS A 307 -11.94 -9.41 18.77
N SER A 308 -13.25 -9.63 18.64
CA SER A 308 -13.97 -10.57 19.52
C SER A 308 -13.45 -12.00 19.39
N HIS A 309 -13.12 -12.44 18.17
CA HIS A 309 -12.54 -13.77 17.93
C HIS A 309 -11.08 -13.84 18.37
N MET A 310 -10.29 -12.80 18.08
CA MET A 310 -8.89 -12.71 18.52
C MET A 310 -8.73 -12.70 20.04
N ASP A 311 -9.67 -12.09 20.77
CA ASP A 311 -9.66 -12.07 22.24
C ASP A 311 -10.08 -13.41 22.86
N ALA A 312 -10.87 -14.20 22.13
CA ALA A 312 -11.35 -15.50 22.58
C ALA A 312 -10.32 -16.63 22.35
N ASP A 313 -9.48 -16.52 21.31
CA ASP A 313 -8.57 -17.59 20.91
C ASP A 313 -7.18 -17.05 20.48
N LYS A 314 -6.12 -17.56 21.12
CA LYS A 314 -4.73 -17.17 20.85
C LYS A 314 -4.27 -17.54 19.43
N ALA A 315 -4.69 -18.69 18.90
CA ALA A 315 -4.37 -19.10 17.54
C ALA A 315 -5.04 -18.18 16.51
N VAL A 316 -6.30 -17.78 16.75
CA VAL A 316 -6.98 -16.77 15.91
C VAL A 316 -6.30 -15.41 16.03
N ARG A 317 -5.90 -14.99 17.24
CA ARG A 317 -5.11 -13.77 17.46
C ARG A 317 -3.87 -13.74 16.57
N ILE A 318 -3.10 -14.83 16.53
CA ILE A 318 -1.88 -14.93 15.73
C ILE A 318 -2.21 -14.91 14.23
N LYS A 319 -3.17 -15.70 13.76
CA LYS A 319 -3.59 -15.73 12.35
C LYS A 319 -4.08 -14.37 11.84
N TYR A 320 -4.84 -13.64 12.66
CA TYR A 320 -5.48 -12.37 12.26
C TYR A 320 -4.67 -11.13 12.64
N ALA A 321 -3.55 -11.26 13.37
CA ALA A 321 -2.77 -10.12 13.87
C ALA A 321 -2.42 -9.11 12.76
N ALA A 322 -1.84 -9.59 11.65
CA ALA A 322 -1.45 -8.73 10.52
C ALA A 322 -2.67 -8.08 9.83
N LYS A 323 -3.72 -8.87 9.56
CA LYS A 323 -4.98 -8.40 8.93
C LYS A 323 -5.65 -7.32 9.79
N TYR A 324 -5.71 -7.54 11.10
CA TYR A 324 -6.26 -6.61 12.07
C TYR A 324 -5.45 -5.32 12.12
N ALA A 325 -4.13 -5.42 12.29
CA ALA A 325 -3.25 -4.26 12.37
C ALA A 325 -3.33 -3.38 11.10
N GLN A 326 -3.34 -3.99 9.91
CA GLN A 326 -3.48 -3.26 8.65
C GLN A 326 -4.83 -2.53 8.56
N THR A 327 -5.93 -3.21 8.92
CA THR A 327 -7.28 -2.63 8.92
C THR A 327 -7.39 -1.48 9.93
N ALA A 328 -6.89 -1.68 11.15
CA ALA A 328 -6.92 -0.70 12.24
C ALA A 328 -6.08 0.54 11.90
N ASN A 329 -4.92 0.34 11.26
CA ASN A 329 -4.03 1.43 10.86
C ASN A 329 -4.75 2.43 9.96
N TYR A 330 -5.34 1.94 8.87
CA TYR A 330 -6.00 2.83 7.92
C TYR A 330 -7.41 3.26 8.39
N TRP A 331 -8.09 2.48 9.23
CA TRP A 331 -9.31 2.95 9.91
C TRP A 331 -9.03 4.23 10.70
N LYS A 332 -7.96 4.24 11.50
CA LYS A 332 -7.58 5.42 12.26
C LYS A 332 -7.01 6.54 11.37
N TYR A 333 -6.28 6.18 10.32
CA TYR A 333 -5.81 7.13 9.31
C TYR A 333 -6.96 7.96 8.74
N TYR A 334 -8.05 7.34 8.27
CA TYR A 334 -9.17 8.08 7.68
C TYR A 334 -9.90 8.97 8.70
N ILE A 335 -10.01 8.54 9.96
CA ILE A 335 -10.51 9.40 11.06
C ILE A 335 -9.60 10.62 11.22
N GLY A 336 -8.28 10.41 11.28
CA GLY A 336 -7.28 11.46 11.42
C GLY A 336 -7.26 12.41 10.22
N GLN A 337 -7.30 11.87 9.00
CA GLN A 337 -7.30 12.61 7.75
C GLN A 337 -8.53 13.53 7.69
N THR A 338 -9.74 13.02 7.93
CA THR A 338 -10.96 13.85 7.93
C THR A 338 -10.87 14.97 8.97
N LYS A 339 -10.38 14.68 10.19
CA LYS A 339 -10.16 15.71 11.22
C LYS A 339 -9.13 16.75 10.78
N GLY A 340 -8.03 16.32 10.17
CA GLY A 340 -6.97 17.18 9.65
C GLY A 340 -7.45 18.09 8.53
N LEU A 341 -8.12 17.53 7.53
CA LEU A 341 -8.70 18.27 6.40
C LEU A 341 -9.66 19.37 6.87
N LYS A 342 -10.53 19.06 7.85
CA LYS A 342 -11.44 20.04 8.46
C LYS A 342 -10.69 21.10 9.27
N ARG A 343 -9.83 20.68 10.21
CA ARG A 343 -9.15 21.59 11.14
C ARG A 343 -8.20 22.56 10.44
N LEU A 344 -7.53 22.10 9.38
CA LEU A 344 -6.60 22.92 8.59
C LEU A 344 -7.31 23.68 7.45
N GLU A 345 -8.64 23.56 7.34
CA GLU A 345 -9.44 24.19 6.28
C GLU A 345 -8.91 23.89 4.87
N VAL A 346 -8.44 22.67 4.63
CA VAL A 346 -7.73 22.30 3.38
C VAL A 346 -8.60 22.57 2.15
N GLN A 347 -9.91 22.32 2.25
CA GLN A 347 -10.84 22.65 1.19
C GLN A 347 -10.82 24.14 0.82
N ALA A 348 -10.84 25.02 1.82
CA ALA A 348 -10.81 26.47 1.59
C ALA A 348 -9.46 26.91 0.99
N GLN A 349 -8.36 26.26 1.37
CA GLN A 349 -7.05 26.47 0.75
C GLN A 349 -7.06 26.05 -0.72
N LYS A 350 -7.67 24.91 -1.06
CA LYS A 350 -7.84 24.45 -2.45
C LYS A 350 -8.68 25.42 -3.28
N ARG A 351 -9.80 25.93 -2.75
CA ARG A 351 -10.60 26.96 -3.42
C ARG A 351 -9.80 28.23 -3.71
N LYS A 352 -8.91 28.65 -2.81
CA LYS A 352 -8.01 29.77 -3.05
C LYS A 352 -7.05 29.47 -4.20
N LEU A 353 -6.47 28.27 -4.24
CA LEU A 353 -5.58 27.85 -5.32
C LEU A 353 -6.31 27.75 -6.67
N GLU A 354 -7.52 27.20 -6.69
CA GLU A 354 -8.38 27.13 -7.88
C GLU A 354 -8.73 28.53 -8.40
N ALA A 355 -9.01 29.49 -7.52
CA ALA A 355 -9.22 30.88 -7.91
C ALA A 355 -7.93 31.53 -8.47
N LEU A 356 -6.74 31.16 -7.96
CA LEU A 356 -5.47 31.59 -8.55
C LEU A 356 -5.29 31.02 -9.94
N PHE A 357 -5.54 29.72 -10.11
CA PHE A 357 -5.49 29.03 -11.40
C PHE A 357 -6.44 29.66 -12.41
N ALA A 358 -7.71 29.88 -12.03
CA ALA A 358 -8.70 30.50 -12.91
C ALA A 358 -8.27 31.90 -13.38
N ARG A 359 -7.69 32.72 -12.50
CA ARG A 359 -7.14 34.03 -12.91
C ARG A 359 -5.97 33.89 -13.87
N TRP A 360 -5.03 33.00 -13.56
CA TRP A 360 -3.88 32.72 -14.42
C TRP A 360 -4.32 32.25 -15.82
N VAL A 361 -5.27 31.31 -15.90
CA VAL A 361 -5.84 30.86 -17.19
C VAL A 361 -6.44 32.02 -17.97
N ASN A 362 -7.29 32.85 -17.34
CA ASN A 362 -8.01 33.94 -18.00
C ASN A 362 -7.17 35.17 -18.36
N GLU A 363 -5.92 35.25 -17.90
CA GLU A 363 -4.98 36.31 -18.28
C GLU A 363 -4.44 36.16 -19.71
N ASP A 364 -4.62 34.99 -20.33
CA ASP A 364 -4.10 34.69 -21.66
C ASP A 364 -5.10 33.89 -22.49
N ALA A 365 -5.28 34.28 -23.75
CA ALA A 365 -6.28 33.68 -24.62
C ALA A 365 -5.91 32.24 -25.03
N GLU A 366 -4.62 31.94 -25.20
CA GLU A 366 -4.16 30.58 -25.51
C GLU A 366 -4.36 29.65 -24.32
N ARG A 367 -4.03 30.10 -23.10
CA ARG A 367 -4.32 29.36 -21.86
C ARG A 367 -5.82 29.15 -21.65
N THR A 368 -6.64 30.15 -21.93
CA THR A 368 -8.10 30.03 -21.84
C THR A 368 -8.63 28.97 -22.79
N ALA A 369 -8.15 28.96 -24.03
CA ALA A 369 -8.53 27.95 -25.01
C ALA A 369 -8.13 26.53 -24.59
N LEU A 370 -6.98 26.38 -23.93
CA LEU A 370 -6.45 25.07 -23.53
C LEU A 370 -6.99 24.54 -22.19
N TYR A 371 -7.20 25.42 -21.21
CA TYR A 371 -7.48 25.04 -19.81
C TYR A 371 -8.79 25.58 -19.25
N GLY A 372 -9.54 26.40 -20.00
CA GLY A 372 -10.71 27.12 -19.51
C GLY A 372 -11.78 26.23 -18.89
N GLU A 373 -11.95 25.02 -19.40
CA GLU A 373 -12.97 24.06 -18.93
C GLU A 373 -12.48 23.13 -17.80
N ALA A 374 -11.19 23.16 -17.45
CA ALA A 374 -10.58 22.15 -16.58
C ALA A 374 -11.24 22.08 -15.18
N LEU A 375 -11.55 23.23 -14.58
CA LEU A 375 -12.19 23.26 -13.25
C LEU A 375 -13.66 22.80 -13.32
N ASP A 376 -14.37 23.14 -14.40
CA ASP A 376 -15.77 22.76 -14.58
C ASP A 376 -15.89 21.25 -14.78
N LEU A 377 -15.02 20.65 -15.60
CA LEU A 377 -14.95 19.20 -15.78
C LEU A 377 -14.66 18.46 -14.47
N ILE A 378 -13.75 18.98 -13.65
CA ILE A 378 -13.47 18.41 -12.32
C ILE A 378 -14.69 18.53 -11.41
N ALA A 379 -15.37 19.68 -11.40
CA ALA A 379 -16.56 19.89 -10.59
C ALA A 379 -17.70 18.94 -11.00
N ASP A 380 -17.94 18.79 -12.30
CA ASP A 380 -18.96 17.90 -12.86
C ASP A 380 -18.67 16.44 -12.55
N TYR A 381 -17.41 16.01 -12.62
CA TYR A 381 -17.00 14.66 -12.21
C TYR A 381 -17.40 14.37 -10.75
N TYR A 382 -17.06 15.27 -9.81
CA TYR A 382 -17.40 15.06 -8.40
C TYR A 382 -18.91 15.14 -8.16
N ALA A 383 -19.62 16.04 -8.82
CA ALA A 383 -21.08 16.12 -8.74
C ALA A 383 -21.75 14.82 -9.23
N SER A 384 -21.21 14.17 -10.26
CA SER A 384 -21.74 12.91 -10.78
C SER A 384 -21.44 11.70 -9.90
N THR A 385 -20.29 11.70 -9.20
CA THR A 385 -19.81 10.56 -8.40
C THR A 385 -20.26 10.59 -6.95
N ASP A 386 -20.67 11.74 -6.41
CA ASP A 386 -21.19 11.85 -5.03
C ASP A 386 -22.34 10.87 -4.75
N ALA A 387 -23.18 10.58 -5.75
CA ALA A 387 -24.30 9.65 -5.61
C ALA A 387 -23.88 8.17 -5.52
N THR A 388 -22.71 7.80 -6.03
CA THR A 388 -22.28 6.39 -6.17
C THR A 388 -21.08 6.03 -5.30
N VAL A 389 -20.24 6.99 -4.93
CA VAL A 389 -18.96 6.78 -4.21
C VAL A 389 -19.14 5.96 -2.93
N ARG A 390 -20.23 6.18 -2.17
CA ARG A 390 -20.51 5.40 -0.97
C ARG A 390 -20.78 3.93 -1.30
N GLY A 391 -21.53 3.65 -2.35
CA GLY A 391 -21.78 2.28 -2.83
C GLY A 391 -20.52 1.58 -3.32
N GLU A 392 -19.63 2.31 -4.01
CA GLU A 392 -18.33 1.80 -4.49
C GLU A 392 -17.39 1.47 -3.33
N VAL A 393 -17.30 2.35 -2.33
CA VAL A 393 -16.53 2.11 -1.10
C VAL A 393 -17.04 0.87 -0.38
N TYR A 394 -18.36 0.69 -0.26
CA TYR A 394 -18.94 -0.49 0.38
C TYR A 394 -18.73 -1.77 -0.43
N ALA A 395 -18.82 -1.72 -1.76
CA ALA A 395 -18.50 -2.85 -2.63
C ALA A 395 -17.07 -3.35 -2.39
N ARG A 396 -16.14 -2.43 -2.16
CA ARG A 396 -14.75 -2.75 -1.82
C ARG A 396 -14.58 -3.21 -0.36
N GLU A 397 -14.94 -2.38 0.61
CA GLU A 397 -14.59 -2.57 2.02
C GLU A 397 -15.49 -3.60 2.73
N ALA A 398 -16.79 -3.59 2.46
CA ALA A 398 -17.75 -4.53 3.03
C ALA A 398 -18.00 -5.76 2.15
N GLY A 399 -17.88 -5.59 0.83
CA GLY A 399 -17.95 -6.68 -0.13
C GLY A 399 -16.63 -7.42 -0.27
N LEU A 400 -15.79 -7.00 -1.23
CA LEU A 400 -14.59 -7.72 -1.66
C LEU A 400 -13.61 -8.01 -0.53
N LEU A 401 -13.37 -7.02 0.33
CA LEU A 401 -12.42 -7.10 1.43
C LEU A 401 -13.11 -7.33 2.79
N GLY A 402 -14.43 -7.57 2.80
CA GLY A 402 -15.19 -7.72 4.04
C GLY A 402 -14.90 -9.04 4.75
N SER A 403 -14.79 -10.12 3.99
CA SER A 403 -14.47 -11.48 4.45
C SER A 403 -13.48 -12.15 3.50
N ASP A 404 -12.67 -13.05 4.03
CA ASP A 404 -11.59 -13.74 3.34
C ASP A 404 -12.15 -14.65 2.24
N ILE A 405 -13.26 -15.37 2.47
CA ILE A 405 -13.86 -16.26 1.45
C ILE A 405 -14.37 -15.50 0.22
N VAL A 406 -14.75 -14.22 0.34
CA VAL A 406 -15.20 -13.42 -0.82
C VAL A 406 -14.02 -13.09 -1.72
N LEU A 407 -12.90 -12.62 -1.15
CA LEU A 407 -11.71 -12.36 -1.95
C LEU A 407 -11.12 -13.65 -2.53
N PHE A 408 -11.09 -14.72 -1.74
CA PHE A 408 -10.64 -16.04 -2.20
C PHE A 408 -11.54 -16.58 -3.31
N GLY A 409 -12.86 -16.46 -3.18
CA GLY A 409 -13.83 -16.84 -4.21
C GLY A 409 -13.71 -16.06 -5.51
N LEU A 410 -13.42 -14.76 -5.43
CA LEU A 410 -13.11 -13.96 -6.63
C LEU A 410 -11.84 -14.47 -7.32
N ARG A 411 -10.77 -14.66 -6.54
CA ARG A 411 -9.45 -15.09 -7.03
C ARG A 411 -9.49 -16.48 -7.65
N ALA A 412 -10.18 -17.42 -7.02
CA ALA A 412 -10.44 -18.75 -7.55
C ALA A 412 -11.30 -18.65 -8.82
N GLY A 413 -12.36 -17.82 -8.78
CA GLY A 413 -13.28 -17.59 -9.90
C GLY A 413 -12.64 -17.04 -11.17
N PHE A 414 -11.52 -16.32 -11.07
CA PHE A 414 -10.73 -15.82 -12.21
C PHE A 414 -9.62 -16.76 -12.67
N ARG A 415 -9.19 -17.70 -11.83
CA ARG A 415 -8.09 -18.61 -12.13
C ARG A 415 -8.56 -20.01 -12.52
N GLY A 416 -9.81 -20.36 -12.24
CA GLY A 416 -10.32 -21.72 -12.38
C GLY A 416 -10.66 -22.16 -13.80
N ASP A 417 -10.65 -21.28 -14.80
CA ASP A 417 -11.09 -21.62 -16.17
C ASP A 417 -10.24 -22.75 -16.79
N GLY A 418 -8.94 -22.79 -16.48
CA GLY A 418 -8.04 -23.83 -16.97
C GLY A 418 -8.30 -25.22 -16.39
N LEU A 419 -9.10 -25.37 -15.33
CA LEU A 419 -9.55 -26.68 -14.82
C LEU A 419 -10.42 -27.45 -15.83
N TRP A 420 -10.97 -26.73 -16.82
CA TRP A 420 -11.89 -27.25 -17.83
C TRP A 420 -11.24 -27.35 -19.21
N ALA A 421 -9.92 -27.16 -19.30
CA ALA A 421 -9.18 -27.31 -20.56
C ALA A 421 -9.22 -28.76 -21.07
N GLU A 422 -9.07 -28.93 -22.39
CA GLU A 422 -9.04 -30.25 -23.01
C GLU A 422 -7.71 -30.98 -22.76
N ASP A 423 -6.61 -30.24 -22.62
CA ASP A 423 -5.29 -30.78 -22.39
C ASP A 423 -4.97 -30.92 -20.89
N ALA A 424 -4.34 -32.04 -20.54
CA ALA A 424 -4.03 -32.37 -19.14
C ALA A 424 -2.97 -31.42 -18.54
N GLU A 425 -2.10 -30.84 -19.36
CA GLU A 425 -1.03 -29.95 -18.89
C GLU A 425 -1.60 -28.64 -18.32
N THR A 426 -2.54 -28.01 -19.03
CA THR A 426 -3.24 -26.80 -18.57
C THR A 426 -4.07 -27.09 -17.32
N VAL A 427 -4.71 -28.25 -17.25
CA VAL A 427 -5.49 -28.66 -16.07
C VAL A 427 -4.58 -28.79 -14.84
N GLU A 428 -3.46 -29.52 -14.95
CA GLU A 428 -2.53 -29.71 -13.84
C GLU A 428 -1.81 -28.40 -13.45
N GLY A 429 -1.42 -27.57 -14.44
CA GLY A 429 -0.88 -26.24 -14.18
C GLY A 429 -1.87 -25.34 -13.43
N THR A 430 -3.15 -25.39 -13.80
CA THR A 430 -4.20 -24.63 -13.10
C THR A 430 -4.41 -25.14 -11.68
N LYS A 431 -4.41 -26.46 -11.46
CA LYS A 431 -4.48 -27.04 -10.11
C LYS A 431 -3.32 -26.57 -9.24
N ALA A 432 -2.11 -26.53 -9.76
CA ALA A 432 -0.93 -26.05 -9.03
C ALA A 432 -1.10 -24.57 -8.59
N VAL A 433 -1.50 -23.70 -9.52
CA VAL A 433 -1.76 -22.28 -9.22
C VAL A 433 -2.89 -22.11 -8.19
N MET A 434 -3.94 -22.91 -8.29
CA MET A 434 -5.04 -22.87 -7.33
C MET A 434 -4.62 -23.42 -5.95
N GLN A 435 -3.77 -24.43 -5.90
CA GLN A 435 -3.23 -24.97 -4.65
C GLN A 435 -2.35 -23.92 -3.95
N GLU A 436 -1.46 -23.25 -4.67
CA GLU A 436 -0.64 -22.16 -4.13
C GLU A 436 -1.51 -21.02 -3.56
N LEU A 437 -2.57 -20.65 -4.30
CA LEU A 437 -3.56 -19.68 -3.83
C LEU A 437 -4.25 -20.15 -2.52
N ALA A 438 -4.55 -21.44 -2.41
CA ALA A 438 -5.16 -22.04 -1.23
C ALA A 438 -4.20 -22.05 -0.04
N ASP A 439 -2.95 -22.45 -0.25
CA ASP A 439 -1.93 -22.51 0.80
C ASP A 439 -1.70 -21.11 1.40
N SER A 440 -1.61 -20.09 0.55
CA SER A 440 -1.50 -18.69 0.95
C SER A 440 -2.74 -18.17 1.71
N HIS A 441 -3.94 -18.61 1.33
CA HIS A 441 -5.19 -18.20 1.97
C HIS A 441 -5.42 -18.90 3.32
N PHE A 442 -5.30 -20.22 3.35
CA PHE A 442 -5.72 -21.03 4.50
C PHE A 442 -4.73 -21.00 5.67
N LYS A 443 -3.48 -20.57 5.47
CA LYS A 443 -2.50 -20.41 6.57
C LYS A 443 -3.01 -19.48 7.69
N ASP A 444 -3.68 -18.39 7.32
CA ASP A 444 -4.18 -17.35 8.23
C ASP A 444 -5.71 -17.35 8.32
N TYR A 445 -6.37 -18.40 7.84
CA TYR A 445 -7.82 -18.50 7.78
C TYR A 445 -8.39 -19.09 9.07
N ASP A 446 -9.47 -18.48 9.55
CA ASP A 446 -10.34 -19.05 10.57
C ASP A 446 -11.79 -19.00 10.08
N MET A 447 -12.39 -20.19 9.89
CA MET A 447 -13.69 -20.33 9.25
C MET A 447 -14.83 -19.67 10.03
N GLU A 448 -14.79 -19.76 11.37
CA GLU A 448 -15.85 -19.21 12.22
C GLU A 448 -15.78 -17.67 12.26
N THR A 449 -14.57 -17.11 12.38
CA THR A 449 -14.30 -15.67 12.26
C THR A 449 -14.76 -15.15 10.91
N ASP A 450 -14.38 -15.84 9.83
CA ASP A 450 -14.72 -15.43 8.47
C ASP A 450 -16.22 -15.48 8.19
N ARG A 451 -16.92 -16.51 8.70
CA ARG A 451 -18.37 -16.62 8.59
C ARG A 451 -19.08 -15.43 9.24
N GLU A 452 -18.64 -15.03 10.42
CA GLU A 452 -19.22 -13.88 11.10
C GLU A 452 -18.90 -12.57 10.39
N LEU A 453 -17.66 -12.39 9.90
CA LEU A 453 -17.28 -11.27 9.05
C LEU A 453 -18.17 -11.19 7.80
N PHE A 454 -18.36 -12.30 7.10
CA PHE A 454 -19.21 -12.36 5.91
C PHE A 454 -20.63 -11.88 6.22
N VAL A 455 -21.23 -12.37 7.30
CA VAL A 455 -22.60 -12.00 7.69
C VAL A 455 -22.68 -10.53 8.07
N ASN A 456 -21.81 -10.07 8.97
CA ASN A 456 -21.86 -8.70 9.51
C ASN A 456 -21.58 -7.66 8.41
N MET A 457 -20.58 -7.91 7.56
CA MET A 457 -20.18 -6.96 6.53
C MET A 457 -21.22 -6.88 5.40
N LEU A 458 -21.74 -8.01 4.91
CA LEU A 458 -22.76 -7.97 3.85
C LEU A 458 -24.13 -7.50 4.35
N THR A 459 -24.47 -7.76 5.62
CA THR A 459 -25.66 -7.18 6.25
C THR A 459 -25.55 -5.66 6.32
N LYS A 460 -24.41 -5.14 6.79
CA LYS A 460 -24.14 -3.69 6.79
C LYS A 460 -24.22 -3.09 5.39
N TYR A 461 -23.67 -3.77 4.38
CA TYR A 461 -23.77 -3.33 2.99
C TYR A 461 -25.22 -3.24 2.52
N ARG A 462 -26.03 -4.26 2.77
CA ARG A 462 -27.47 -4.22 2.43
C ARG A 462 -28.19 -3.06 3.12
N ASP A 463 -27.92 -2.84 4.40
CA ASP A 463 -28.69 -1.90 5.20
C ASP A 463 -28.35 -0.43 4.92
N ASP A 464 -27.09 -0.14 4.59
CA ASP A 464 -26.61 1.24 4.48
C ASP A 464 -26.57 1.79 3.04
N ILE A 465 -26.74 0.93 2.04
CA ILE A 465 -26.61 1.29 0.62
C ILE A 465 -27.95 1.14 -0.10
N ASP A 466 -28.24 2.11 -0.98
CA ASP A 466 -29.41 2.08 -1.85
C ASP A 466 -29.48 0.75 -2.63
N PRO A 467 -30.64 0.06 -2.65
CA PRO A 467 -30.83 -1.17 -3.42
C PRO A 467 -30.48 -1.09 -4.91
N ALA A 468 -30.51 0.11 -5.52
CA ALA A 468 -30.06 0.34 -6.89
C ALA A 468 -28.55 0.08 -7.07
N LEU A 469 -27.77 0.22 -5.99
CA LEU A 469 -26.33 0.01 -5.96
C LEU A 469 -25.92 -1.33 -5.34
N TRP A 470 -26.88 -2.23 -5.09
CA TRP A 470 -26.57 -3.57 -4.57
C TRP A 470 -25.97 -4.49 -5.64
N PRO A 471 -25.04 -5.38 -5.25
CA PRO A 471 -24.64 -6.50 -6.08
C PRO A 471 -25.85 -7.34 -6.50
N SER A 472 -25.85 -7.86 -7.72
CA SER A 472 -26.94 -8.69 -8.26
C SER A 472 -27.30 -9.88 -7.37
N GLN A 473 -26.31 -10.47 -6.67
CA GLN A 473 -26.50 -11.60 -5.77
C GLN A 473 -27.31 -11.26 -4.52
N PHE A 474 -27.39 -9.98 -4.11
CA PHE A 474 -28.24 -9.58 -2.98
C PHE A 474 -29.72 -9.84 -3.28
N LYS A 475 -30.15 -9.76 -4.55
CA LYS A 475 -31.51 -10.15 -4.97
C LYS A 475 -31.76 -11.64 -4.76
N VAL A 476 -30.73 -12.48 -4.94
CA VAL A 476 -30.83 -13.93 -4.66
C VAL A 476 -30.99 -14.17 -3.16
N VAL A 477 -30.22 -13.46 -2.34
CA VAL A 477 -30.35 -13.50 -0.86
C VAL A 477 -31.75 -13.04 -0.44
N GLN A 478 -32.24 -11.94 -0.99
CA GLN A 478 -33.58 -11.42 -0.71
C GLN A 478 -34.67 -12.45 -1.04
N ASN A 479 -34.62 -13.05 -2.22
CA ASN A 479 -35.70 -13.92 -2.71
C ASN A 479 -35.67 -15.31 -2.09
N LYS A 480 -34.49 -15.95 -2.07
CA LYS A 480 -34.32 -17.35 -1.64
C LYS A 480 -34.06 -17.49 -0.15
N TYR A 481 -33.46 -16.49 0.47
CA TYR A 481 -33.05 -16.52 1.88
C TYR A 481 -33.75 -15.43 2.70
N LYS A 482 -34.77 -14.75 2.14
CA LYS A 482 -35.58 -13.72 2.82
C LYS A 482 -34.74 -12.56 3.38
N GLY A 483 -33.65 -12.25 2.69
CA GLY A 483 -32.71 -11.19 3.08
C GLY A 483 -31.72 -11.62 4.17
N ASP A 484 -31.79 -12.85 4.66
CA ASP A 484 -30.93 -13.34 5.75
C ASP A 484 -29.56 -13.82 5.21
N PHE A 485 -28.52 -13.00 5.47
CA PHE A 485 -27.14 -13.37 5.15
C PHE A 485 -26.59 -14.49 6.03
N GLY A 486 -27.11 -14.69 7.24
CA GLY A 486 -26.76 -15.83 8.09
C GLY A 486 -27.22 -17.16 7.49
N ALA A 487 -28.43 -17.20 6.94
CA ALA A 487 -28.92 -18.37 6.20
C ALA A 487 -28.13 -18.61 4.91
N TYR A 488 -27.76 -17.55 4.18
CA TYR A 488 -26.91 -17.64 2.99
C TYR A 488 -25.50 -18.15 3.32
N ALA A 489 -24.87 -17.58 4.35
CA ALA A 489 -23.56 -17.98 4.86
C ALA A 489 -23.58 -19.44 5.31
N SER A 490 -24.59 -19.86 6.08
CA SER A 490 -24.74 -21.25 6.49
C SER A 490 -24.71 -22.22 5.31
N LYS A 491 -25.22 -21.83 4.15
CA LYS A 491 -25.14 -22.67 2.94
C LYS A 491 -23.72 -22.68 2.35
N ILE A 492 -23.04 -21.54 2.29
CA ILE A 492 -21.65 -21.42 1.82
C ILE A 492 -20.72 -22.25 2.70
N TYR A 493 -20.66 -21.94 4.00
CA TYR A 493 -19.69 -22.50 4.94
C TYR A 493 -19.92 -23.98 5.25
N ASN A 494 -21.06 -24.56 4.88
CA ASN A 494 -21.29 -26.01 4.98
C ASN A 494 -20.98 -26.79 3.70
N LYS A 495 -20.98 -26.14 2.52
CA LYS A 495 -20.99 -26.87 1.23
C LYS A 495 -20.00 -26.38 0.19
N SER A 496 -19.56 -25.12 0.25
CA SER A 496 -18.61 -24.57 -0.73
C SER A 496 -17.28 -25.31 -0.63
N PRO A 497 -16.63 -25.66 -1.75
CA PRO A 497 -15.26 -26.16 -1.71
C PRO A 497 -14.28 -25.12 -1.15
N LEU A 498 -14.65 -23.83 -1.13
CA LEU A 498 -13.79 -22.74 -0.66
C LEU A 498 -13.74 -22.57 0.87
N ARG A 499 -14.50 -23.39 1.63
CA ARG A 499 -14.66 -23.21 3.09
C ARG A 499 -13.46 -23.67 3.92
N SER A 500 -12.61 -24.54 3.38
CA SER A 500 -11.44 -25.08 4.09
C SER A 500 -10.42 -25.64 3.11
N ALA A 501 -9.17 -25.77 3.57
CA ALA A 501 -8.08 -26.35 2.79
C ALA A 501 -8.42 -27.76 2.30
N GLU A 502 -8.98 -28.60 3.18
CA GLU A 502 -9.33 -29.98 2.85
C GLU A 502 -10.47 -30.04 1.82
N ALA A 503 -11.48 -29.19 1.97
CA ALA A 503 -12.60 -29.13 1.03
C ALA A 503 -12.16 -28.64 -0.36
N PHE A 504 -11.20 -27.72 -0.40
CA PHE A 504 -10.68 -27.17 -1.64
C PHE A 504 -9.72 -28.16 -2.33
N ALA A 505 -8.82 -28.79 -1.58
CA ALA A 505 -7.95 -29.85 -2.09
C ALA A 505 -8.76 -31.02 -2.66
N ALA A 506 -9.79 -31.48 -1.95
CA ALA A 506 -10.69 -32.53 -2.44
C ALA A 506 -11.46 -32.11 -3.71
N PHE A 507 -11.75 -30.82 -3.87
CA PHE A 507 -12.30 -30.30 -5.13
C PHE A 507 -11.27 -30.32 -6.26
N LEU A 508 -10.01 -29.93 -6.01
CA LEU A 508 -8.94 -29.94 -7.02
C LEU A 508 -8.57 -31.36 -7.48
N GLU A 509 -8.72 -32.37 -6.63
CA GLU A 509 -8.52 -33.78 -7.04
C GLU A 509 -9.51 -34.23 -8.12
N ASN A 510 -10.77 -33.80 -8.04
CA ASN A 510 -11.82 -34.16 -8.98
C ASN A 510 -12.74 -32.97 -9.27
N PRO A 511 -12.25 -31.98 -10.04
CA PRO A 511 -12.95 -30.72 -10.21
C PRO A 511 -14.21 -30.94 -11.04
N LYS A 512 -15.32 -30.39 -10.57
CA LYS A 512 -16.61 -30.45 -11.27
C LYS A 512 -17.05 -29.04 -11.65
N GLN A 513 -17.07 -28.76 -12.94
CA GLN A 513 -17.46 -27.44 -13.47
C GLN A 513 -18.81 -26.97 -12.91
N LYS A 514 -19.82 -27.84 -12.90
CA LYS A 514 -21.14 -27.53 -12.31
C LYS A 514 -21.06 -27.14 -10.83
N THR A 515 -20.16 -27.73 -10.04
CA THR A 515 -19.98 -27.35 -8.64
C THR A 515 -19.35 -25.96 -8.53
N PHE A 516 -18.36 -25.67 -9.37
CA PHE A 516 -17.65 -24.39 -9.40
C PHE A 516 -18.57 -23.24 -9.87
N ASP A 517 -19.27 -23.43 -10.99
CA ASP A 517 -20.16 -22.41 -11.59
C ASP A 517 -21.35 -22.07 -10.70
N ASN A 518 -21.83 -23.03 -9.90
CA ASN A 518 -22.95 -22.84 -8.98
C ASN A 518 -22.50 -22.57 -7.53
N ASP A 519 -21.20 -22.39 -7.29
CA ASP A 519 -20.72 -22.09 -5.95
C ASP A 519 -21.19 -20.71 -5.49
N LEU A 520 -21.78 -20.67 -4.29
CA LEU A 520 -22.41 -19.46 -3.76
C LEU A 520 -21.40 -18.41 -3.30
N ALA A 521 -20.19 -18.82 -2.90
CA ALA A 521 -19.13 -17.88 -2.57
C ALA A 521 -18.56 -17.26 -3.85
N ILE A 522 -18.27 -18.06 -4.89
CA ILE A 522 -17.83 -17.53 -6.19
C ILE A 522 -18.88 -16.60 -6.79
N ALA A 523 -20.16 -16.98 -6.78
CA ALA A 523 -21.25 -16.16 -7.31
C ALA A 523 -21.38 -14.81 -6.58
N MET A 524 -21.30 -14.82 -5.24
CA MET A 524 -21.30 -13.59 -4.45
C MET A 524 -20.09 -12.71 -4.79
N SER A 525 -18.91 -13.33 -4.91
CA SER A 525 -17.65 -12.63 -5.18
C SER A 525 -17.64 -11.96 -6.54
N LYS A 526 -18.05 -12.67 -7.60
CA LYS A 526 -18.18 -12.12 -8.96
C LYS A 526 -19.20 -10.98 -9.00
N SER A 527 -20.35 -11.16 -8.36
CA SER A 527 -21.40 -10.14 -8.30
C SER A 527 -20.95 -8.85 -7.61
N ILE A 528 -20.20 -8.97 -6.51
CA ILE A 528 -19.61 -7.80 -5.82
C ILE A 528 -18.54 -7.15 -6.71
N TYR A 529 -17.68 -7.93 -7.36
CA TYR A 529 -16.65 -7.40 -8.24
C TYR A 529 -17.23 -6.65 -9.44
N GLU A 530 -18.28 -7.18 -10.06
CA GLU A 530 -19.04 -6.49 -11.12
C GLU A 530 -19.56 -5.15 -10.65
N ARG A 531 -20.09 -5.08 -9.41
CA ARG A 531 -20.57 -3.83 -8.84
C ARG A 531 -19.44 -2.85 -8.51
N TYR A 532 -18.28 -3.35 -8.09
CA TYR A 532 -17.09 -2.55 -7.80
C TYR A 532 -16.42 -2.00 -9.07
N SER A 533 -16.54 -2.72 -10.19
CA SER A 533 -15.90 -2.35 -11.47
C SER A 533 -16.77 -1.46 -12.37
N GLN A 534 -17.98 -1.14 -11.92
CA GLN A 534 -18.92 -0.21 -12.56
C GLN A 534 -18.83 1.13 -11.85
#